data_AF-A0A933CKR3-F1
#
_entry.id   AF-A0A933CKR3-F1
#
_cell.length_a   1.000
_cell.length_b   1.000
_cell.length_c   1.000
_cell.angle_alpha   90.00
_cell.angle_beta   90.00
_cell.angle_gamma   90.00
#
_symmetry.space_group_name_H-M   'P 1'
#
loop_
_entity.id
_entity.type
_entity.pdbx_description
1 polymer ?
#
loop_
_entity_poly.entity_id
_entity_poly.type
_entity_poly.pdbx_seq_one_letter_code
_entity_poly.pdbx_strand_id
1 'polypeptide(L)'
;MTMKILLDLRPIMDPAFGGVGVYTKRITDALIARRRHDYRLFTNAWQNAPRLAFQGVDLLHWRLPNKVLNSAFAFLGRPRLEDLAGGADAV
;
A
#
# COMPACT_ATOMS: atom_id res chain seq x y z
N MET A 1 16.52 -14.65 -5.15
CA MET A 1 16.22 -14.28 -3.75
C MET A 1 14.79 -13.78 -3.68
N THR A 2 14.02 -14.26 -2.72
CA THR A 2 12.69 -13.73 -2.36
C THR A 2 12.88 -12.48 -1.51
N MET A 3 12.02 -11.48 -1.69
CA MET A 3 12.08 -10.19 -0.96
C MET A 3 10.69 -9.87 -0.43
N LYS A 4 10.62 -9.04 0.61
CA LYS A 4 9.38 -8.45 1.14
C LYS A 4 9.15 -7.09 0.48
N ILE A 5 8.09 -6.99 -0.32
CA ILE A 5 7.77 -5.79 -1.07
C ILE A 5 6.44 -5.24 -0.57
N LEU A 6 6.45 -3.97 -0.16
CA LEU A 6 5.25 -3.26 0.27
C LEU A 6 4.69 -2.47 -0.92
N LEU A 7 3.45 -2.76 -1.33
CA LEU A 7 2.81 -2.05 -2.42
C LEU A 7 1.87 -0.97 -1.85
N ASP A 8 2.15 0.29 -2.15
CA ASP A 8 1.29 1.41 -1.76
C ASP A 8 0.05 1.52 -2.66
N LEU A 9 -1.12 1.22 -2.08
CA LEU A 9 -2.40 1.22 -2.79
C LEU A 9 -3.25 2.46 -2.50
N ARG A 10 -2.72 3.47 -1.83
CA ARG A 10 -3.43 4.75 -1.63
C ARG A 10 -3.99 5.35 -2.92
N PRO A 11 -3.29 5.30 -4.08
CA PRO A 11 -3.83 5.83 -5.34
C PRO A 11 -5.08 5.13 -5.88
N ILE A 12 -5.42 3.92 -5.38
CA ILE A 12 -6.59 3.14 -5.83
C ILE A 12 -7.68 3.05 -4.76
N MET A 13 -7.57 3.83 -3.67
CA MET A 13 -8.58 3.85 -2.61
C MET A 13 -9.83 4.64 -3.01
N ASP A 14 -9.70 5.60 -3.91
CA ASP A 14 -10.85 6.33 -4.47
C ASP A 14 -11.48 5.51 -5.60
N PRO A 15 -12.78 5.17 -5.56
CA PRO A 15 -13.43 4.43 -6.64
C PRO A 15 -13.36 5.12 -8.02
N ALA A 16 -13.14 6.43 -8.07
CA ALA A 16 -12.95 7.23 -9.27
C ALA A 16 -11.45 7.55 -9.52
N PHE A 17 -10.54 6.61 -9.26
CA PHE A 17 -9.12 6.84 -9.44
C PHE A 17 -8.73 7.11 -10.91
N GLY A 18 -7.85 8.10 -11.13
CA GLY A 18 -7.35 8.48 -12.44
C GLY A 18 -6.22 7.59 -12.96
N GLY A 19 -5.46 8.10 -13.94
CA GLY A 19 -4.39 7.33 -14.61
C GLY A 19 -3.36 6.70 -13.66
N VAL A 20 -3.01 7.40 -12.57
CA VAL A 20 -2.09 6.86 -11.54
C VAL A 20 -2.70 5.62 -10.88
N GLY A 21 -3.98 5.66 -10.47
CA GLY A 21 -4.63 4.51 -9.88
C GLY A 21 -4.76 3.33 -10.87
N VAL A 22 -5.06 3.61 -12.14
CA VAL A 22 -5.10 2.57 -13.19
C VAL A 22 -3.74 1.88 -13.33
N TYR A 23 -2.66 2.66 -13.37
CA TYR A 23 -1.30 2.15 -13.44
C TYR A 23 -0.93 1.34 -12.19
N THR A 24 -1.17 1.87 -10.99
CA THR A 24 -0.93 1.20 -9.71
C THR A 24 -1.65 -0.14 -9.68
N LYS A 25 -2.96 -0.17 -9.99
CA LYS A 25 -3.74 -1.40 -10.00
C LYS A 25 -3.14 -2.45 -10.94
N ARG A 26 -2.84 -2.08 -12.19
CA ARG A 26 -2.32 -3.01 -13.20
C ARG A 26 -0.96 -3.61 -12.81
N ILE A 27 -0.08 -2.79 -12.22
CA ILE A 27 1.21 -3.27 -11.73
C ILE A 27 1.03 -4.19 -10.53
N THR A 28 0.21 -3.80 -9.56
CA THR A 28 -0.08 -4.63 -8.39
C THR A 28 -0.63 -5.99 -8.81
N ASP A 29 -1.62 -6.03 -9.70
CA ASP A 29 -2.18 -7.28 -10.23
C ASP A 29 -1.09 -8.15 -10.88
N ALA A 30 -0.24 -7.54 -11.72
CA ALA A 30 0.81 -8.25 -12.44
C ALA A 30 1.97 -8.73 -11.54
N LEU A 31 2.24 -8.05 -10.43
CA LEU A 31 3.23 -8.46 -9.44
C LEU A 31 2.73 -9.63 -8.60
N ILE A 32 1.50 -9.52 -8.09
CA ILE A 32 0.86 -10.56 -7.27
C ILE A 32 0.67 -11.84 -8.08
N ALA A 33 0.21 -11.74 -9.33
CA ALA A 33 0.02 -12.90 -10.20
C ALA A 33 1.31 -13.71 -10.43
N ARG A 34 2.47 -13.05 -10.44
CA ARG A 34 3.77 -13.71 -10.60
C ARG A 34 4.26 -14.45 -9.36
N ARG A 35 3.73 -14.13 -8.17
CA ARG A 35 4.06 -14.77 -6.87
C ARG A 35 5.56 -14.98 -6.62
N ARG A 36 6.39 -14.06 -7.11
CA ARG A 36 7.87 -14.17 -7.04
C ARG A 36 8.44 -13.68 -5.70
N HIS A 37 7.73 -12.77 -5.05
CA HIS A 37 8.13 -12.10 -3.82
C HIS A 37 6.98 -12.17 -2.79
N ASP A 38 7.28 -11.88 -1.54
CA ASP A 38 6.27 -11.71 -0.49
C ASP A 38 5.72 -10.29 -0.60
N TYR A 39 4.46 -10.16 -1.02
CA TYR A 39 3.83 -8.87 -1.24
C TYR A 39 2.86 -8.54 -0.11
N ARG A 40 3.02 -7.34 0.47
CA ARG A 40 2.07 -6.76 1.41
C ARG A 40 1.46 -5.52 0.80
N LEU A 41 0.18 -5.30 1.05
CA LEU A 41 -0.53 -4.16 0.49
C LEU A 41 -0.77 -3.12 1.57
N PHE A 42 -0.38 -1.88 1.32
CA PHE A 42 -0.58 -0.78 2.25
C PHE A 42 -1.73 0.13 1.80
N THR A 43 -2.60 0.47 2.73
CA THR A 43 -3.58 1.56 2.57
C THR A 43 -3.72 2.35 3.86
N ASN A 44 -4.15 3.60 3.76
CA ASN A 44 -4.61 4.35 4.92
C ASN A 44 -5.79 5.26 4.59
N ALA A 45 -6.80 5.23 5.44
CA ALA A 45 -7.89 6.20 5.41
C ALA A 45 -8.54 6.26 6.78
N TRP A 46 -9.27 7.33 7.06
CA TRP A 46 -10.14 7.35 8.24
C TRP A 46 -11.31 6.36 8.12
N GLN A 47 -11.77 6.19 6.88
CA GLN A 47 -12.86 5.29 6.49
C GLN A 47 -12.35 3.84 6.45
N ASN A 48 -13.26 2.88 6.49
CA ASN A 48 -12.91 1.47 6.35
C ASN A 48 -12.17 1.21 5.03
N ALA A 49 -11.26 0.22 5.05
CA ALA A 49 -10.59 -0.23 3.85
C ALA A 49 -11.61 -0.51 2.73
N PRO A 50 -11.43 0.03 1.52
CA PRO A 50 -12.21 -0.43 0.38
C PRO A 50 -12.02 -1.94 0.24
N ARG A 51 -13.06 -2.64 -0.23
CA ARG A 51 -12.97 -4.08 -0.56
C ARG A 51 -12.10 -4.25 -1.82
N LEU A 52 -10.81 -4.06 -1.65
CA LEU A 52 -9.80 -4.38 -2.64
C LEU A 52 -9.55 -5.88 -2.56
N ALA A 53 -10.19 -6.63 -3.45
CA ALA A 53 -10.06 -8.08 -3.49
C ALA A 53 -8.78 -8.49 -4.22
N PHE A 54 -7.65 -8.50 -3.50
CA PHE A 54 -6.43 -9.16 -3.98
C PHE A 54 -6.34 -10.55 -3.36
N GLN A 55 -6.29 -11.59 -4.18
CA GLN A 55 -6.21 -12.96 -3.67
C GLN A 55 -4.79 -13.31 -3.22
N GLY A 56 -4.67 -13.87 -2.02
CA GLY A 56 -3.42 -14.44 -1.52
C GLY A 56 -2.38 -13.41 -1.06
N VAL A 57 -2.80 -12.20 -0.71
CA VAL A 57 -1.95 -11.15 -0.11
C VAL A 57 -2.67 -10.43 1.01
N ASP A 58 -1.91 -10.05 2.04
CA ASP A 58 -2.45 -9.35 3.20
C ASP A 58 -2.59 -7.85 2.91
N LEU A 59 -3.78 -7.31 3.23
CA LEU A 59 -4.05 -5.88 3.21
C LEU A 59 -3.82 -5.28 4.60
N LEU A 60 -2.77 -4.48 4.71
CA LEU A 60 -2.51 -3.67 5.86
C LEU A 60 -3.21 -2.31 5.71
N HIS A 61 -4.29 -2.14 6.46
CA HIS A 61 -5.06 -0.91 6.46
C HIS A 61 -4.88 -0.13 7.76
N TRP A 62 -4.35 1.10 7.64
CA TRP A 62 -4.20 2.01 8.76
C TRP A 62 -5.35 3.02 8.82
N ARG A 63 -6.00 3.11 9.97
CA ARG A 63 -7.10 4.06 10.21
C ARG A 63 -6.61 5.49 10.50
N LEU A 64 -5.71 5.99 9.67
CA LEU A 64 -5.09 7.31 9.81
C LEU A 64 -5.29 8.13 8.53
N PRO A 65 -5.74 9.40 8.60
CA PRO A 65 -5.91 10.22 7.41
C PRO A 65 -4.57 10.46 6.72
N ASN A 66 -4.57 10.44 5.39
CA ASN A 66 -3.35 10.62 4.60
C ASN A 66 -2.59 11.92 4.90
N LYS A 67 -3.32 13.00 5.18
CA LYS A 67 -2.70 14.27 5.58
C LYS A 67 -1.93 14.17 6.90
N VAL A 68 -2.47 13.46 7.89
CA VAL A 68 -1.80 13.27 9.19
C VAL A 68 -0.55 12.42 9.02
N LEU A 69 -0.65 11.33 8.26
CA LEU A 69 0.46 10.45 7.98
C LEU A 69 1.58 11.17 7.21
N ASN A 70 1.23 11.91 6.15
CA ASN A 70 2.19 12.68 5.36
C ASN A 70 2.84 13.81 6.17
N SER A 71 2.09 14.47 7.06
CA SER A 71 2.66 15.46 7.98
C SER A 71 3.66 14.81 8.93
N ALA A 72 3.36 13.64 9.48
CA ALA A 72 4.32 12.92 10.32
C ALA A 72 5.62 12.59 9.54
N PHE A 73 5.51 12.14 8.30
CA PHE A 73 6.67 11.92 7.42
C PHE A 73 7.47 13.20 7.20
N ALA A 74 6.80 14.32 6.91
CA ALA A 74 7.44 15.60 6.59
C ALA A 74 8.11 16.26 7.81
N PHE A 75 7.50 16.19 8.99
CA PHE A 75 7.96 16.90 10.19
C PHE A 75 8.83 16.05 11.12
N LEU A 76 8.59 14.74 11.21
CA LEU A 76 9.27 13.85 12.15
C LEU A 76 10.21 12.86 11.44
N GLY A 77 10.16 12.79 10.11
CA GLY A 77 10.89 11.78 9.31
C GLY A 77 10.48 10.34 9.61
N ARG A 78 9.41 10.14 10.40
CA ARG A 78 8.97 8.87 10.97
C ARG A 78 7.47 8.87 11.24
N PRO A 79 6.83 7.68 11.32
CA PRO A 79 7.39 6.36 11.00
C PRO A 79 7.68 6.22 9.51
N ARG A 80 8.60 5.33 9.08
CA ARG A 80 8.75 5.03 7.65
C ARG A 80 7.61 4.09 7.23
N LEU A 81 7.26 4.04 5.94
CA LEU A 81 6.14 3.20 5.48
C LEU A 81 6.45 1.72 5.73
N GLU A 82 7.70 1.33 5.56
CA GLU A 82 8.24 0.01 5.89
C GLU A 82 8.07 -0.35 7.37
N ASP A 83 8.21 0.60 8.29
CA ASP A 83 8.05 0.36 9.73
C ASP A 83 6.59 0.03 10.06
N LEU A 84 5.66 0.76 9.43
CA LEU A 84 4.23 0.52 9.58
C LEU A 84 3.82 -0.86 9.07
N ALA A 85 4.54 -1.38 8.06
CA ALA A 85 4.32 -2.69 7.49
C ALA A 85 5.01 -3.86 8.21
N GLY A 86 5.69 -3.59 9.33
CA GLY A 86 6.47 -4.60 10.05
C GLY A 86 7.77 -5.01 9.32
N GLY A 87 8.32 -4.10 8.51
CA GLY A 87 9.51 -4.27 7.70
C GLY A 87 9.22 -4.60 6.23
N ALA A 88 9.96 -3.97 5.32
CA ALA A 88 9.97 -4.26 3.89
C ALA A 88 11.38 -4.01 3.32
N ASP A 89 11.77 -4.81 2.32
CA ASP A 89 13.05 -4.63 1.60
C ASP A 89 12.92 -3.57 0.50
N ALA A 90 11.69 -3.35 0.00
CA ALA A 90 11.34 -2.35 -1.00
C ALA A 90 9.89 -1.86 -0.82
N VAL A 91 9.64 -0.61 -1.23
CA VAL A 91 8.33 0.06 -1.29
C VAL A 91 8.10 0.58 -2.71
#